data_AF-A0A2U9P018-F1
#
_entry.id   AF-A0A2U9P018-F1
#
_cell.length_a   1.000
_cell.length_b   1.000
_cell.length_c   1.000
_cell.angle_alpha   90.00
_cell.angle_beta   90.00
_cell.angle_gamma   90.00
#
_symmetry.space_group_name_H-M   'P 1'
#
loop_
_entity.id
_entity.type
_entity.pdbx_description
1 polymer ?
#
loop_
_entity_poly.entity_id
_entity_poly.type
_entity_poly.pdbx_seq_one_letter_code
_entity_poly.pdbx_strand_id
1 'polypeptide(L)'
;MTISLERPAVPVVGVTNLVEPYDEQHAVVTVQMVVSRDQLAAAVEDAATKAYGIQDPDELSVEEVRSLAAFSLAWMSALELEQGAQSMAHMAGPDADDVSLQWYIHAVYRAVDRAFPKAG
;
A
#
# COMPACT_ATOMS: atom_id res chain seq x y z
N MET A 1 8.53 29.18 -14.41
CA MET A 1 9.16 27.89 -14.11
C MET A 1 8.46 26.86 -14.97
N THR A 2 9.12 26.37 -16.01
CA THR A 2 8.54 25.44 -16.98
C THR A 2 8.78 24.04 -16.46
N ILE A 3 7.73 23.35 -16.02
CA ILE A 3 7.83 21.95 -15.58
C ILE A 3 7.64 21.09 -16.83
N SER A 4 8.73 20.52 -17.34
CA SER A 4 8.68 19.46 -18.35
C SER A 4 8.24 18.18 -17.66
N LEU A 5 7.04 17.71 -17.99
CA LEU A 5 6.57 16.38 -17.62
C LEU A 5 7.23 15.37 -18.56
N GLU A 6 8.42 14.88 -18.20
CA GLU A 6 8.92 13.64 -18.77
C GLU A 6 8.01 12.51 -18.27
N ARG A 7 7.08 12.13 -19.15
CA ARG A 7 6.14 11.02 -18.99
C ARG A 7 6.93 9.76 -18.60
N PRO A 8 6.69 9.13 -17.44
CA PRO A 8 7.11 7.74 -17.27
C PRO A 8 6.27 6.91 -18.25
N ALA A 9 6.92 6.42 -19.29
CA ALA A 9 6.29 5.65 -20.34
C ALA A 9 6.13 4.18 -19.93
N VAL A 10 5.26 3.89 -18.96
CA VAL A 10 4.67 2.55 -18.84
C VAL A 10 3.27 2.68 -18.23
N PRO A 11 2.19 2.34 -18.94
CA PRO A 11 0.90 2.11 -18.28
C PRO A 11 1.07 0.92 -17.34
N VAL A 12 0.87 1.13 -16.04
CA VAL A 12 0.78 0.04 -15.07
C VAL A 12 -0.49 -0.74 -15.43
N VAL A 13 -0.32 -1.89 -16.07
CA VAL A 13 -1.42 -2.82 -16.33
C VAL A 13 -1.85 -3.38 -14.97
N GLY A 14 -3.13 -3.25 -14.63
CA GLY A 14 -3.68 -3.75 -13.36
C GLY A 14 -4.14 -2.68 -12.36
N VAL A 15 -4.09 -1.39 -12.70
CA VAL A 15 -4.81 -0.37 -11.92
C VAL A 15 -6.30 -0.61 -12.11
N THR A 16 -7.04 -0.78 -11.01
CA THR A 16 -8.51 -0.86 -11.01
C THR A 16 -9.05 0.43 -11.62
N ASN A 17 -9.37 0.40 -12.91
CA ASN A 17 -9.94 1.54 -13.60
C ASN A 17 -11.31 1.82 -12.97
N LEU A 18 -11.44 2.92 -12.23
CA LEU A 18 -12.73 3.49 -11.79
C LEU A 18 -13.43 4.23 -12.94
N VAL A 19 -13.34 3.71 -14.16
CA VAL A 19 -13.85 4.39 -15.35
C VAL A 19 -14.90 3.50 -16.01
N GLU A 20 -16.11 4.03 -16.16
CA GLU A 20 -17.15 3.41 -16.98
C GLU A 20 -16.61 3.23 -18.42
N PRO A 21 -16.94 2.13 -19.12
CA PRO A 21 -16.33 1.77 -20.41
C PRO A 21 -16.56 2.75 -21.57
N TYR A 22 -17.23 3.88 -21.32
CA TYR A 22 -17.55 4.91 -22.31
C TYR A 22 -17.01 6.31 -21.95
N ASP A 23 -16.42 6.51 -20.77
CA ASP A 23 -15.74 7.78 -20.44
C ASP A 23 -14.29 7.70 -20.92
N GLU A 24 -13.96 8.46 -21.96
CA GLU A 24 -12.56 8.71 -22.33
C GLU A 24 -11.85 9.34 -21.14
N GLN A 25 -10.61 8.91 -20.83
CA GLN A 25 -9.84 9.46 -19.70
C GLN A 25 -9.74 11.00 -19.81
N HIS A 26 -10.46 11.72 -18.96
CA HIS A 26 -10.50 13.18 -18.99
C HIS A 26 -9.19 13.83 -18.51
N ALA A 27 -8.46 13.18 -17.58
CA ALA A 27 -7.14 13.58 -17.12
C ALA A 27 -6.43 12.42 -16.39
N VAL A 28 -5.09 12.42 -16.42
CA VAL A 28 -4.26 11.54 -15.57
C VAL A 28 -3.55 12.41 -14.54
N VAL A 29 -3.79 12.15 -13.26
CA VAL A 29 -3.12 12.84 -12.15
C VAL A 29 -2.13 11.89 -11.49
N THR A 30 -0.87 12.31 -11.38
CA THR A 30 0.17 11.55 -10.69
C THR A 30 0.43 12.18 -9.32
N VAL A 31 0.32 11.38 -8.26
CA VAL A 31 0.66 11.79 -6.89
C VAL A 31 1.97 11.13 -6.49
N GLN A 32 2.92 11.92 -6.01
CA GLN A 32 4.16 11.42 -5.40
C GLN A 32 4.04 11.62 -3.88
N MET A 33 4.23 10.53 -3.13
CA MET A 33 4.18 10.55 -1.66
C MET A 33 5.43 9.90 -1.10
N VAL A 34 5.88 10.41 0.04
CA VAL A 34 6.91 9.78 0.86
C VAL A 34 6.21 9.25 2.10
N VAL A 35 6.30 7.94 2.31
CA VAL A 35 5.67 7.23 3.43
C VAL A 35 6.71 6.42 4.18
N SER A 36 6.50 6.23 5.48
CA SER A 36 7.32 5.30 6.25
C SER A 36 6.98 3.85 5.90
N ARG A 37 7.88 2.92 6.26
CA ARG A 37 7.64 1.49 6.13
C ARG A 37 6.38 1.05 6.87
N ASP A 38 6.14 1.62 8.05
CA ASP A 38 4.98 1.27 8.89
C ASP A 38 3.66 1.81 8.31
N GLN A 39 3.68 3.00 7.72
CA GLN A 39 2.52 3.54 6.99
C GLN A 39 2.20 2.69 5.76
N LEU A 40 3.22 2.22 5.05
CA LEU A 40 3.05 1.35 3.90
C LEU A 40 2.52 -0.03 4.29
N ALA A 41 3.02 -0.58 5.40
CA ALA A 41 2.49 -1.82 5.99
C ALA A 41 1.04 -1.68 6.44
N ALA A 42 0.69 -0.57 7.09
CA ALA A 42 -0.69 -0.27 7.47
C ALA A 42 -1.62 -0.17 6.25
N ALA A 43 -1.18 0.48 5.17
CA ALA A 43 -1.96 0.59 3.94
C ALA A 43 -2.23 -0.78 3.29
N VAL A 44 -1.20 -1.64 3.24
CA VAL A 44 -1.32 -3.01 2.69
C VAL A 44 -2.20 -3.88 3.57
N GLU A 45 -2.03 -3.82 4.90
CA GLU A 45 -2.85 -4.56 5.86
C GLU A 45 -4.33 -4.16 5.74
N ASP A 46 -4.62 -2.85 5.73
CA ASP A 46 -5.98 -2.35 5.62
C ASP A 46 -6.70 -2.89 4.37
N ALA A 47 -6.03 -2.86 3.22
CA ALA A 47 -6.58 -3.39 1.97
C ALA A 47 -6.70 -4.92 2.01
N ALA A 48 -5.67 -5.62 2.50
CA ALA A 48 -5.66 -7.08 2.53
C ALA A 48 -6.79 -7.64 3.39
N THR A 49 -7.02 -7.04 4.57
CA THR A 49 -8.00 -7.47 5.54
C THR A 49 -9.41 -7.01 5.15
N LYS A 50 -9.61 -5.74 4.78
CA LYS A 50 -10.94 -5.19 4.52
C LYS A 50 -11.48 -5.47 3.13
N ALA A 51 -10.63 -5.46 2.10
CA ALA A 51 -11.08 -5.57 0.71
C ALA A 51 -11.05 -7.02 0.18
N TYR A 52 -10.15 -7.86 0.68
CA TYR A 52 -9.89 -9.17 0.06
C TYR A 52 -9.88 -10.36 1.03
N GLY A 53 -9.93 -10.15 2.36
CA GLY A 53 -9.93 -11.22 3.35
C GLY A 53 -8.69 -12.14 3.26
N ILE A 54 -7.54 -11.57 2.86
CA ILE A 54 -6.31 -12.33 2.63
C ILE A 54 -5.78 -12.84 3.96
N GLN A 55 -5.59 -14.15 4.06
CA GLN A 55 -5.14 -14.83 5.27
C GLN A 55 -3.62 -14.98 5.36
N ASP A 56 -2.91 -15.08 4.23
CA ASP A 56 -1.44 -15.16 4.20
C ASP A 56 -0.83 -14.08 3.27
N PRO A 57 -0.29 -12.98 3.84
CA PRO A 57 0.35 -11.93 3.06
C PRO A 57 1.59 -12.37 2.28
N ASP A 58 2.26 -13.47 2.68
CA ASP A 58 3.48 -13.92 1.99
C ASP A 58 3.16 -14.46 0.57
N GLU A 59 1.95 -14.96 0.34
CA GLU A 59 1.46 -15.48 -0.95
C GLU A 59 1.21 -14.39 -1.99
N LEU A 60 1.07 -13.13 -1.57
CA LEU A 60 0.81 -12.02 -2.48
C LEU A 60 1.99 -11.75 -3.40
N SER A 61 1.73 -11.63 -4.70
CA SER A 61 2.73 -11.16 -5.65
C SER A 61 3.14 -9.71 -5.36
N VAL A 62 4.31 -9.30 -5.88
CA VAL A 62 4.78 -7.91 -5.77
C VAL A 62 3.78 -6.91 -6.36
N GLU A 63 3.13 -7.28 -7.46
CA GLU A 63 2.15 -6.42 -8.14
C GLU A 63 0.88 -6.25 -7.31
N GLU A 64 0.39 -7.32 -6.68
CA GLU A 64 -0.75 -7.25 -5.78
C GLU A 64 -0.46 -6.37 -4.57
N VAL A 65 0.70 -6.54 -3.92
CA VAL A 65 1.09 -5.69 -2.78
C VAL A 65 1.16 -4.21 -3.19
N ARG A 66 1.71 -3.90 -4.37
CA ARG A 66 1.75 -2.52 -4.88
C ARG A 66 0.37 -1.97 -5.18
N SER A 67 -0.52 -2.78 -5.75
CA SER A 67 -1.90 -2.39 -6.05
C SER A 67 -2.70 -2.11 -4.77
N LEU A 68 -2.58 -2.99 -3.76
CA LEU A 68 -3.20 -2.82 -2.43
C LEU A 68 -2.71 -1.54 -1.74
N ALA A 69 -1.38 -1.32 -1.74
CA ALA A 69 -0.79 -0.11 -1.18
C ALA A 69 -1.31 1.15 -1.90
N ALA A 70 -1.30 1.15 -3.24
CA ALA A 70 -1.77 2.29 -4.03
C ALA A 70 -3.27 2.58 -3.82
N PHE A 71 -4.08 1.52 -3.72
CA PHE A 71 -5.50 1.64 -3.37
C PHE A 71 -5.66 2.32 -2.02
N SER A 72 -5.12 1.76 -0.93
CA SER A 72 -5.29 2.34 0.40
C SER A 72 -4.73 3.75 0.53
N LEU A 73 -3.55 4.03 -0.03
CA LEU A 73 -2.94 5.37 0.01
C LEU A 73 -3.78 6.44 -0.71
N ALA A 74 -4.59 6.05 -1.71
CA ALA A 74 -5.47 6.97 -2.41
C ALA A 74 -6.72 7.35 -1.59
N TRP A 75 -7.13 6.50 -0.63
CA TRP A 75 -8.37 6.67 0.14
C TRP A 75 -8.13 7.09 1.59
N MET A 76 -7.03 6.66 2.20
CA MET A 76 -6.71 6.95 3.60
C MET A 76 -6.27 8.39 3.80
N SER A 77 -6.76 9.01 4.87
CA SER A 77 -6.23 10.27 5.37
C SER A 77 -4.85 10.10 6.00
N ALA A 78 -4.10 11.19 6.11
CA ALA A 78 -2.80 11.19 6.78
C ALA A 78 -2.89 10.73 8.24
N LEU A 79 -3.98 11.06 8.93
CA LEU A 79 -4.22 10.64 10.32
C LEU A 79 -4.44 9.13 10.42
N GLU A 80 -5.23 8.55 9.53
CA GLU A 80 -5.46 7.09 9.48
C GLU A 80 -4.17 6.34 9.20
N LEU A 81 -3.32 6.86 8.30
CA LEU A 81 -2.01 6.26 8.02
C LEU A 81 -1.09 6.32 9.23
N GLU A 82 -1.07 7.44 9.97
CA GLU A 82 -0.26 7.58 11.18
C GLU A 82 -0.73 6.64 12.30
N GLN A 83 -2.04 6.56 12.54
CA GLN A 83 -2.63 5.66 13.54
C GLN A 83 -2.43 4.19 13.18
N GLY A 84 -2.58 3.85 11.90
CA GLY A 84 -2.30 2.52 11.37
C GLY A 84 -0.83 2.15 11.57
N ALA A 85 0.10 3.05 11.23
CA ALA A 85 1.53 2.83 11.41
C ALA A 85 1.91 2.57 12.89
N GLN A 86 1.35 3.35 13.81
CA GLN A 86 1.55 3.14 15.25
C GLN A 86 1.02 1.78 15.70
N SER A 87 -0.16 1.38 15.22
CA SER A 87 -0.75 0.07 15.50
C SER A 87 0.12 -1.07 14.96
N MET A 88 0.58 -0.98 13.72
CA MET A 88 1.48 -1.97 13.11
C MET A 88 2.77 -2.13 13.91
N ALA A 89 3.41 -1.02 14.30
CA ALA A 89 4.63 -1.04 15.09
C ALA A 89 4.41 -1.64 16.49
N HIS A 90 3.29 -1.31 17.14
CA HIS A 90 2.94 -1.88 18.44
C HIS A 90 2.67 -3.39 18.34
N MET A 91 1.83 -3.82 17.38
CA MET A 91 1.48 -5.23 17.19
C MET A 91 2.68 -6.09 16.78
N ALA A 92 3.65 -5.54 16.06
CA ALA A 92 4.88 -6.25 15.71
C ALA A 92 5.90 -6.33 16.86
N GLY A 93 5.74 -5.51 17.89
CA GLY A 93 6.67 -5.35 18.99
C GLY A 93 6.45 -6.34 20.14
N PRO A 94 7.41 -6.43 21.08
CA PRO A 94 7.36 -7.35 22.21
C PRO A 94 6.23 -7.03 23.20
N ASP A 95 5.71 -5.80 23.19
CA ASP A 95 4.68 -5.30 24.10
C ASP A 95 3.25 -5.45 23.51
N ALA A 96 3.08 -6.19 22.41
CA ALA A 96 1.78 -6.37 21.78
C ALA A 96 0.78 -7.06 22.73
N ASP A 97 -0.42 -6.50 22.84
CA ASP A 97 -1.51 -7.07 23.65
C ASP A 97 -1.93 -8.47 23.17
N ASP A 98 -1.77 -8.76 21.87
CA ASP A 98 -2.08 -10.04 21.25
C ASP A 98 -0.93 -10.52 20.34
N VAL A 99 -0.18 -11.51 20.81
CA VAL A 99 0.92 -12.12 20.06
C VAL A 99 0.44 -13.05 18.94
N SER A 100 -0.83 -13.43 18.91
CA SER A 100 -1.37 -14.35 17.89
C SER A 100 -1.42 -13.72 16.50
N LEU A 101 -1.35 -12.38 16.40
CA LEU A 101 -1.32 -11.64 15.14
C LEU A 101 0.09 -11.25 14.69
N GLN A 102 1.11 -11.40 15.55
CA GLN A 102 2.49 -11.00 15.22
C GLN A 102 3.02 -11.67 13.97
N TRP A 103 2.72 -12.96 13.77
CA TRP A 103 3.17 -13.69 12.58
C TRP A 103 2.62 -13.06 11.29
N TYR A 104 1.35 -12.65 11.31
CA TYR A 104 0.66 -12.05 10.17
C TYR A 104 1.22 -10.65 9.91
N ILE A 105 1.36 -9.83 10.94
CA ILE A 105 1.94 -8.48 10.83
C ILE A 105 3.37 -8.54 10.29
N HIS A 106 4.18 -9.51 10.76
CA HIS A 106 5.53 -9.73 10.21
C HIS A 106 5.50 -10.20 8.75
N ALA A 107 4.50 -10.97 8.34
CA ALA A 107 4.30 -11.35 6.93
C ALA A 107 3.96 -10.12 6.07
N VAL A 108 3.07 -9.23 6.53
CA VAL A 108 2.79 -7.95 5.86
C VAL A 108 4.08 -7.14 5.67
N TYR A 109 4.90 -7.03 6.71
CA TYR A 109 6.17 -6.33 6.63
C TYR A 109 7.15 -6.95 5.61
N ARG A 110 7.25 -8.28 5.53
CA ARG A 110 8.06 -8.96 4.51
C ARG A 110 7.53 -8.71 3.10
N ALA A 111 6.21 -8.77 2.92
CA ALA A 111 5.57 -8.48 1.64
C ALA A 111 5.85 -7.04 1.17
N VAL A 112 5.78 -6.08 2.09
CA VAL A 112 6.13 -4.68 1.84
C VAL A 112 7.60 -4.52 1.47
N ASP A 113 8.53 -5.10 2.23
CA ASP A 113 9.97 -5.00 1.95
C ASP A 113 10.33 -5.60 0.59
N ARG A 114 9.65 -6.69 0.20
CA ARG A 114 9.78 -7.32 -1.12
C ARG A 114 9.28 -6.40 -2.24
N ALA A 115 8.16 -5.71 -2.03
CA ALA A 115 7.55 -4.86 -3.05
C ALA A 115 8.17 -3.46 -3.16
N PHE A 116 8.69 -2.95 -2.05
CA PHE A 116 9.24 -1.60 -1.88
C PHE A 116 10.59 -1.66 -1.14
N PRO A 117 11.63 -2.21 -1.79
CA PRO A 117 12.95 -2.32 -1.17
C PRO A 117 13.52 -0.93 -0.85
N LYS A 118 14.25 -0.82 0.27
CA LYS A 118 14.98 0.41 0.60
C LYS A 118 15.93 0.74 -0.54
N ALA A 119 15.86 1.97 -1.07
CA ALA A 119 16.94 2.50 -1.88
C ALA A 119 18.18 2.59 -0.99
N GLY A 120 19.24 1.88 -1.38
CA GLY A 120 20.53 1.87 -0.68
C GLY A 120 21.23 3.22 -0.71
#